data_AF-C8WUQ3-F1
#
_entry.id   AF-C8WUQ3-F1
#
_cell.length_a   1.000
_cell.length_b   1.000
_cell.length_c   1.000
_cell.angle_alpha   90.00
_cell.angle_beta   90.00
_cell.angle_gamma   90.00
#
_symmetry.space_group_name_H-M   'P 1'
#
loop_
_entity.id
_entity.type
_entity.pdbx_description
1 polymer ?
#
loop_
_entity_poly.entity_id
_entity_poly.type
_entity_poly.pdbx_seq_one_letter_code
_entity_poly.pdbx_strand_id
1 'polypeptide(L)'
;MKFVYWLISAVIVLGGCYYLYLYIRRQDSVESRYYRLLKELPNHPDDEALRQEIYAVGRRFYRNRMSGIDDAIRIDIEQALAGELKTPEDYQLR
;
A
#
# COMPACT_ATOMS: atom_id res chain seq x y z
N MET A 1 4.43 -13.84 -42.53
CA MET A 1 3.71 -12.69 -41.90
C MET A 1 2.85 -13.08 -40.70
N LYS A 2 1.97 -14.10 -40.74
CA LYS A 2 1.14 -14.52 -39.58
C LYS A 2 1.94 -14.90 -38.31
N PHE A 3 3.06 -15.59 -38.47
CA PHE A 3 3.91 -16.03 -37.34
C PHE A 3 4.53 -14.87 -36.55
N VAL A 4 4.87 -13.78 -37.25
CA VAL A 4 5.47 -12.58 -36.64
C VAL A 4 4.43 -11.82 -35.80
N TYR A 5 3.19 -11.71 -36.28
CA TYR A 5 2.10 -11.12 -35.51
C TYR A 5 1.77 -11.90 -34.24
N TRP A 6 1.83 -13.23 -34.31
CA TRP A 6 1.61 -14.09 -33.14
C TRP A 6 2.68 -13.87 -32.06
N LEU A 7 3.94 -13.72 -32.49
CA LEU A 7 5.08 -13.49 -31.61
C LEU A 7 5.00 -12.10 -30.94
N ILE A 8 4.62 -11.07 -31.69
CA ILE A 8 4.41 -9.72 -31.16
C ILE A 8 3.25 -9.69 -30.15
N SER A 9 2.11 -10.32 -30.47
CA SER A 9 0.99 -10.43 -29.52
C SER A 9 1.38 -11.16 -28.24
N ALA A 10 2.15 -12.26 -28.33
CA ALA A 10 2.61 -12.99 -27.16
C ALA A 10 3.50 -12.13 -26.25
N VAL A 11 4.42 -11.35 -26.83
CA VAL A 11 5.30 -10.44 -26.08
C VAL A 11 4.51 -9.31 -25.40
N ILE A 12 3.51 -8.74 -26.08
CA ILE A 12 2.67 -7.68 -25.49
C ILE A 12 1.85 -8.23 -24.32
N VAL A 13 1.25 -9.41 -24.47
CA VAL A 13 0.48 -10.06 -23.40
C VAL A 13 1.38 -10.41 -22.21
N LEU A 14 2.53 -11.05 -22.46
CA LEU A 14 3.49 -11.39 -21.40
C LEU A 14 4.06 -10.14 -20.72
N GLY A 15 4.38 -9.10 -21.49
CA GLY A 15 4.87 -7.82 -20.97
C GLY A 15 3.81 -7.10 -20.12
N GLY A 16 2.55 -7.08 -20.58
CA GLY A 16 1.43 -6.53 -19.83
C GLY A 16 1.17 -7.29 -18.53
N CYS A 17 1.15 -8.62 -18.56
CA CYS A 17 1.03 -9.46 -17.36
C CYS A 17 2.18 -9.24 -16.38
N TYR A 18 3.42 -9.14 -16.87
CA TYR A 18 4.59 -8.90 -16.01
C TYR A 18 4.55 -7.51 -15.36
N TYR A 19 4.16 -6.49 -16.12
CA TYR A 19 3.98 -5.13 -15.59
C TYR A 19 2.87 -5.11 -14.52
N LEU A 20 1.73 -5.76 -14.78
CA LEU A 20 0.63 -5.85 -13.83
C LEU A 20 1.05 -6.58 -12.54
N TYR A 21 1.80 -7.69 -12.67
CA TYR A 21 2.34 -8.42 -11.53
C TYR A 21 3.28 -7.56 -10.68
N LEU A 22 4.21 -6.83 -11.30
CA LEU A 22 5.09 -5.90 -10.58
C LEU A 22 4.32 -4.75 -9.94
N TYR A 23 3.28 -4.26 -10.59
CA TYR A 23 2.44 -3.19 -10.08
C TYR A 23 1.70 -3.62 -8.81
N ILE A 24 1.07 -4.80 -8.82
CA ILE A 24 0.38 -5.38 -7.64
C ILE A 24 1.38 -5.61 -6.51
N ARG A 25 2.52 -6.27 -6.79
CA ARG A 25 3.55 -6.56 -5.78
C ARG A 25 4.09 -5.29 -5.12
N ARG A 26 4.17 -4.19 -5.86
CA ARG A 26 4.59 -2.89 -5.33
C ARG A 26 3.54 -2.30 -4.39
N GLN A 27 2.25 -2.46 -4.68
CA GLN A 27 1.18 -2.01 -3.78
C GLN A 27 1.18 -2.80 -2.47
N ASP A 28 1.29 -4.13 -2.52
CA ASP A 28 1.37 -4.99 -1.32
C ASP A 28 2.55 -4.58 -0.41
N SER A 29 3.68 -4.21 -1.02
CA SER A 29 4.86 -3.76 -0.27
C SER A 29 4.69 -2.41 0.43
N VAL A 30 3.84 -1.53 -0.12
CA VAL A 30 3.57 -0.21 0.47
C VAL A 30 2.51 -0.33 1.56
N GLU A 31 1.49 -1.15 1.35
CA GLU A 31 0.43 -1.45 2.31
C GLU A 31 1.00 -2.11 3.58
N SER A 32 1.76 -3.20 3.43
CA SER A 32 2.39 -3.89 4.56
C SER A 32 3.33 -2.99 5.35
N ARG A 33 4.10 -2.13 4.66
CA ARG A 33 4.96 -1.14 5.32
C ARG A 33 4.15 -0.10 6.08
N TYR A 34 3.06 0.41 5.51
CA TYR A 34 2.19 1.39 6.15
C TYR A 34 1.59 0.84 7.46
N TYR A 35 1.01 -0.37 7.42
CA TYR A 35 0.43 -0.99 8.61
C TYR A 35 1.48 -1.34 9.67
N ARG A 36 2.70 -1.74 9.26
CA ARG A 36 3.81 -1.97 10.20
C ARG A 36 4.16 -0.70 10.97
N LEU A 37 4.28 0.44 10.28
CA LEU A 37 4.59 1.73 10.92
C LEU A 37 3.46 2.17 11.86
N LEU A 38 2.20 1.96 11.47
CA LEU A 38 1.05 2.23 12.34
C LEU A 38 1.03 1.34 13.59
N LYS A 39 1.45 0.06 13.49
CA LYS A 39 1.59 -0.83 14.66
C LYS A 39 2.74 -0.42 15.59
N GLU A 40 3.75 0.25 15.07
CA GLU A 40 4.91 0.71 15.83
C GLU A 40 4.63 2.04 16.56
N LEU A 41 3.71 2.85 16.03
CA LEU A 41 3.34 4.16 16.57
C LEU A 41 2.93 4.19 18.05
N PRO A 42 2.16 3.22 18.60
CA PRO A 42 1.81 3.21 20.02
C PRO A 42 3.01 3.03 20.95
N ASN A 43 4.09 2.41 20.47
CA ASN A 43 5.32 2.22 21.25
C ASN A 43 6.20 3.49 21.26
N HIS A 44 6.03 4.36 20.25
CA HIS A 44 6.78 5.59 20.07
C HIS A 44 5.84 6.76 19.70
N PRO A 45 4.91 7.16 20.58
CA PRO A 45 3.83 8.09 20.24
C PRO A 45 4.32 9.52 19.92
N ASP A 46 5.48 9.89 20.46
CA ASP A 46 6.09 11.22 20.33
C ASP A 46 7.19 11.27 19.24
N ASP A 47 7.42 10.17 18.51
CA ASP A 47 8.42 10.14 17.45
C ASP A 47 7.88 10.84 16.18
N GLU A 48 8.31 12.08 16.01
CA GLU A 48 7.96 12.91 14.85
C GLU A 48 8.51 12.34 13.54
N ALA A 49 9.65 11.64 13.57
CA ALA A 49 10.20 11.01 12.38
C ALA A 49 9.33 9.83 11.93
N LEU A 50 8.83 9.04 12.89
CA LEU A 50 7.89 7.96 12.62
C LEU A 50 6.57 8.49 12.03
N ARG A 51 6.02 9.57 12.59
CA ARG A 51 4.82 10.21 12.06
C ARG A 51 5.01 10.71 10.63
N GLN A 52 6.14 11.36 10.34
CA GLN A 52 6.46 11.81 8.99
C GLN A 52 6.58 10.64 8.00
N GLU A 53 7.18 9.52 8.43
CA GLU A 53 7.26 8.32 7.61
C GLU A 53 5.88 7.71 7.34
N ILE A 54 5.00 7.65 8.35
CA ILE A 54 3.61 7.19 8.19
C ILE A 54 2.87 8.05 7.16
N TYR A 55 2.97 9.38 7.24
CA TYR A 55 2.37 10.26 6.22
C TYR A 55 2.97 10.05 4.83
N ALA A 56 4.29 9.89 4.72
CA ALA A 56 4.96 9.68 3.43
C ALA A 56 4.55 8.35 2.77
N VAL A 57 4.45 7.28 3.55
CA VAL A 57 4.04 5.95 3.06
C VAL A 57 2.52 5.90 2.85
N GLY A 58 1.73 6.48 3.74
CA GLY A 58 0.27 6.59 3.65
C GLY A 58 -0.19 7.34 2.41
N ARG A 59 0.50 8.43 2.02
CA ARG A 59 0.21 9.13 0.76
C ARG A 59 0.50 8.28 -0.47
N ARG A 60 1.46 7.35 -0.41
CA ARG A 60 1.73 6.39 -1.49
C ARG A 60 0.69 5.28 -1.52
N PHE A 61 0.24 4.81 -0.36
CA PHE A 61 -0.81 3.81 -0.21
C PHE A 61 -2.15 4.34 -0.77
N TYR A 62 -2.56 5.53 -0.35
CA TYR A 62 -3.79 6.18 -0.80
C TYR A 62 -3.65 6.97 -2.10
N ARG A 63 -2.53 6.89 -2.82
CA ARG A 63 -2.26 7.70 -4.03
C ARG A 63 -3.35 7.57 -5.10
N ASN A 64 -4.06 6.44 -5.13
CA ASN A 64 -5.14 6.18 -6.08
C ASN A 64 -6.54 6.53 -5.53
N ARG A 65 -6.67 7.01 -4.29
CA ARG A 65 -7.92 7.55 -3.75
C ARG A 65 -8.05 9.03 -4.10
N MET A 66 -9.25 9.43 -4.50
CA MET A 66 -9.53 10.68 -5.21
C MET A 66 -9.44 11.95 -4.33
N SER A 67 -9.61 11.83 -3.00
CA SER A 67 -9.53 12.96 -2.06
C SER A 67 -9.47 12.48 -0.60
N GLY A 68 -9.05 13.35 0.33
CA GLY A 68 -9.10 13.07 1.77
C GLY A 68 -7.99 12.14 2.27
N ILE A 69 -6.85 12.10 1.60
CA ILE A 69 -5.72 11.21 1.93
C ILE A 69 -5.16 11.52 3.32
N ASP A 70 -4.86 12.79 3.61
CA ASP A 70 -4.28 13.16 4.90
C ASP A 70 -5.27 12.97 6.06
N ASP A 71 -6.58 13.16 5.82
CA ASP A 71 -7.62 12.87 6.81
C ASP A 71 -7.75 11.36 7.06
N ALA A 72 -7.68 10.52 6.02
CA ALA A 72 -7.67 9.07 6.19
C ALA A 72 -6.45 8.59 6.99
N ILE A 73 -5.26 9.12 6.70
CA ILE A 73 -4.05 8.81 7.45
C ILE A 73 -4.18 9.27 8.90
N ARG A 74 -4.75 10.46 9.15
CA ARG A 74 -5.00 10.96 10.51
C ARG A 74 -5.92 10.02 11.29
N ILE A 75 -7.02 9.57 10.67
CA ILE A 75 -7.95 8.62 11.30
C ILE A 75 -7.25 7.29 11.63
N ASP A 76 -6.44 6.76 10.73
CA ASP A 76 -5.68 5.53 10.97
C ASP A 76 -4.69 5.71 12.13
N ILE A 77 -4.01 6.86 12.21
CA ILE A 77 -3.10 7.20 13.32
C ILE A 77 -3.86 7.27 14.64
N GLU A 78 -5.02 7.93 14.67
CA GLU A 78 -5.87 8.03 15.86
C GLU A 78 -6.34 6.65 16.32
N GLN A 79 -6.79 5.81 15.38
CA GLN A 79 -7.16 4.41 15.66
C GLN A 79 -5.98 3.58 16.15
N ALA A 80 -4.79 3.78 15.59
CA ALA A 80 -3.58 3.08 16.03
C ALA A 80 -3.21 3.43 17.47
N LEU A 81 -3.22 4.72 17.80
CA LEU A 81 -2.96 5.22 19.15
C LEU A 81 -4.02 4.77 20.16
N ALA A 82 -5.29 4.64 19.73
CA ALA A 82 -6.38 4.11 20.55
C ALA A 82 -6.35 2.58 20.70
N GLY A 83 -5.49 1.87 19.96
CA GLY A 83 -5.46 0.41 19.91
C GLY A 83 -6.65 -0.21 19.15
N GLU A 84 -7.38 0.59 18.38
CA GLU A 84 -8.57 0.20 17.62
C GLU A 84 -8.29 -0.03 16.13
N LEU A 85 -7.05 0.19 15.67
CA LEU A 85 -6.66 0.00 14.28
C LEU A 85 -6.84 -1.47 13.87
N LYS A 86 -7.76 -1.71 12.92
CA LYS A 86 -7.93 -3.02 12.31
C LYS A 86 -7.06 -3.11 11.06
N THR A 87 -6.04 -3.95 11.13
CA THR A 87 -5.17 -4.24 9.98
C THR A 87 -5.75 -5.37 9.13
N PRO A 88 -5.42 -5.47 7.83
CA PRO A 88 -5.84 -6.58 6.97
C PRO A 88 -5.50 -7.95 7.57
N GLU A 89 -4.40 -8.04 8.33
CA GLU A 89 -3.99 -9.23 9.07
C GLU A 89 -5.04 -9.67 10.12
N ASP A 90 -5.75 -8.71 10.74
CA ASP A 90 -6.81 -8.99 11.71
C ASP A 90 -8.08 -9.54 11.05
N TYR A 91 -8.28 -9.26 9.75
CA TYR A 91 -9.41 -9.77 8.96
C TYR A 91 -9.14 -11.14 8.35
N GLN A 92 -7.87 -11.55 8.18
CA GLN A 92 -7.52 -12.88 7.64
C GLN A 92 -7.67 -14.02 8.67
N LEU A 93 -7.97 -13.71 9.93
CA LEU A 93 -8.16 -14.66 11.03
C LEU A 93 -9.63 -15.08 11.27
N ARG A 94 -10.53 -14.91 10.30
CA ARG A 94 -11.95 -15.29 10.47
C ARG A 94 -12.52 -16.13 9.34
#